data_AF-A0A1G5JES7-F1
#
_entry.id   AF-A0A1G5JES7-F1
#
_cell.length_a   1.000
_cell.length_b   1.000
_cell.length_c   1.000
_cell.angle_alpha   90.00
_cell.angle_beta   90.00
_cell.angle_gamma   90.00
#
_symmetry.space_group_name_H-M   'P 1'
#
loop_
_entity.id
_entity.type
_entity.pdbx_description
1 polymer ?
#
loop_
_entity_poly.entity_id
_entity_poly.type
_entity_poly.pdbx_seq_one_letter_code
_entity_poly.pdbx_strand_id
1 'polypeptide(L)'
;MGALIRLVLFLLVAELVFFVLLRLYLRSLRLERLERQWDARHPDAAGDTAARRAFVARAMTGFERSLKARLAWLVFVLPTAAVLAIVVLVNWR
;
A
#
# COMPACT_ATOMS: atom_id res chain seq x y z
N MET A 1 -10.44 -28.60 -13.77
CA MET A 1 -10.28 -27.23 -14.32
C MET A 1 -11.10 -26.17 -13.56
N GLY A 2 -12.42 -26.33 -13.38
CA GLY A 2 -13.25 -25.27 -12.77
C GLY A 2 -12.92 -24.84 -11.33
N ALA A 3 -12.48 -25.77 -10.47
CA ALA A 3 -12.10 -25.46 -9.09
C ALA A 3 -10.82 -24.59 -8.99
N LEU A 4 -9.83 -24.85 -9.86
CA LEU A 4 -8.58 -24.10 -9.91
C LEU A 4 -8.83 -22.65 -10.36
N ILE A 5 -9.68 -22.46 -11.37
CA ILE A 5 -10.04 -21.13 -11.89
C ILE A 5 -10.72 -20.27 -10.80
N ARG A 6 -11.66 -20.85 -10.04
CA ARG A 6 -12.31 -20.13 -8.93
C ARG A 6 -11.33 -19.74 -7.83
N LEU A 7 -10.37 -20.60 -7.50
CA LEU A 7 -9.34 -20.31 -6.50
C LEU A 7 -8.44 -19.15 -6.96
N VAL A 8 -7.99 -19.17 -8.21
CA VAL A 8 -7.17 -18.09 -8.79
C VAL A 8 -7.94 -16.77 -8.82
N LEU A 9 -9.22 -16.78 -9.19
CA LEU A 9 -10.05 -15.57 -9.16
C LEU A 9 -10.19 -15.01 -7.74
N PHE A 10 -10.38 -15.87 -6.74
CA PHE A 10 -10.43 -15.45 -5.34
C PHE A 10 -9.11 -14.84 -4.88
N LEU A 11 -7.98 -15.44 -5.26
CA LEU A 11 -6.65 -14.92 -4.95
C LEU A 11 -6.45 -13.51 -5.55
N LEU A 12 -6.80 -13.33 -6.82
CA LEU A 12 -6.67 -12.04 -7.51
C LEU A 12 -7.54 -10.95 -6.86
N VAL A 13 -8.77 -11.29 -6.46
CA VAL A 13 -9.66 -10.35 -5.75
C VAL A 13 -9.08 -9.99 -4.38
N ALA A 14 -8.61 -10.98 -3.63
CA ALA A 14 -7.97 -10.75 -2.33
C ALA A 14 -6.73 -9.85 -2.46
N GLU A 15 -5.85 -10.16 -3.42
CA GLU A 15 -4.70 -9.34 -3.76
C GLU A 15 -5.11 -7.89 -4.05
N LEU A 16 -6.08 -7.67 -4.96
CA LEU A 16 -6.54 -6.33 -5.29
C LEU A 16 -7.04 -5.56 -4.07
N VAL A 17 -7.84 -6.20 -3.20
CA VAL A 17 -8.32 -5.58 -1.96
C VAL A 17 -7.15 -5.18 -1.06
N PHE A 18 -6.21 -6.09 -0.82
CA PHE A 18 -5.02 -5.79 -0.02
C PHE A 18 -4.16 -4.66 -0.62
N PHE A 19 -4.06 -4.59 -1.95
CA PHE A 19 -3.32 -3.53 -2.65
C PHE A 19 -3.89 -2.16 -2.33
N VAL A 20 -5.21 -2.05 -2.47
CA VAL A 20 -5.95 -0.82 -2.20
C VAL A 20 -5.80 -0.43 -0.73
N LEU A 21 -6.02 -1.36 0.20
CA LEU A 21 -5.89 -1.09 1.64
C LEU A 21 -4.49 -0.63 2.03
N LEU A 22 -3.45 -1.29 1.51
CA LEU A 22 -2.08 -0.95 1.83
C LEU A 22 -1.67 0.40 1.24
N ARG A 23 -2.10 0.70 0.00
CA ARG A 23 -1.89 2.02 -0.60
C ARG A 23 -2.54 3.12 0.24
N LEU A 24 -3.77 2.90 0.71
CA LEU A 24 -4.47 3.84 1.60
C LEU A 24 -3.75 4.01 2.95
N TYR A 25 -3.33 2.92 3.58
CA TYR A 25 -2.60 2.95 4.84
C TYR A 25 -1.28 3.72 4.74
N LEU A 26 -0.47 3.45 3.71
CA LEU A 26 0.80 4.14 3.50
C LEU A 26 0.60 5.63 3.23
N ARG A 27 -0.43 6.00 2.46
CA ARG A 27 -0.81 7.40 2.22
C ARG A 27 -1.21 8.08 3.53
N SER A 28 -2.03 7.42 4.34
CA SER A 28 -2.48 7.92 5.66
C SER A 28 -1.30 8.19 6.59
N LEU A 29 -0.40 7.20 6.78
CA LEU A 29 0.80 7.38 7.62
C LEU A 29 1.70 8.52 7.15
N ARG A 30 1.79 8.74 5.83
CA ARG A 30 2.63 9.81 5.29
C ARG A 30 1.98 11.17 5.52
N LEU A 31 0.67 11.27 5.31
CA LEU A 31 -0.11 12.46 5.62
C LEU A 31 0.12 12.86 7.08
N GLU A 32 -0.10 11.92 7.99
CA GLU A 32 0.07 12.15 9.43
C GLU A 32 1.51 12.59 9.79
N ARG A 33 2.54 12.00 9.18
CA ARG A 33 3.92 12.44 9.39
C ARG A 33 4.19 13.86 8.89
N LEU A 34 3.60 14.25 7.76
CA LEU A 34 3.75 15.59 7.20
C LEU A 34 3.03 16.63 8.05
N GLU A 35 1.84 16.28 8.54
CA GLU A 35 1.07 17.11 9.46
C GLU A 35 1.84 17.34 10.77
N ARG A 36 2.31 16.27 11.42
CA ARG A 36 3.15 16.40 12.62
C ARG A 36 4.44 17.18 12.36
N GLN A 37 5.04 17.05 11.18
CA GLN A 37 6.21 17.85 10.80
C GLN A 37 5.89 19.33 10.60
N TRP A 38 4.69 19.66 10.11
CA TRP A 38 4.24 21.03 10.01
C TRP A 38 4.04 21.62 11.40
N ASP A 39 3.28 20.92 12.24
CA ASP A 39 2.92 21.37 13.59
C ASP A 39 4.18 21.57 14.45
N ALA A 40 5.20 20.70 14.30
CA ALA A 40 6.47 20.84 15.00
C ALA A 40 7.34 22.03 14.52
N ARG A 41 7.24 22.42 13.25
CA ARG A 41 8.03 23.54 12.69
C ARG A 41 7.32 24.89 12.79
N HIS A 42 6.00 24.88 12.85
CA HIS A 42 5.16 26.08 12.86
C HIS A 42 4.15 25.98 14.02
N PRO A 43 4.62 25.99 15.28
CA PRO A 43 3.75 25.91 16.44
C PRO A 43 2.73 27.07 16.48
N ASP A 44 3.11 28.24 15.94
CA ASP A 44 2.28 29.45 15.88
C ASP A 44 1.21 29.39 14.78
N ALA A 45 1.31 28.44 13.86
CA ALA A 45 0.38 28.20 12.77
C ALA A 45 -0.16 26.76 12.79
N ALA A 46 -0.39 26.25 14.00
CA ALA A 46 -1.02 24.96 14.25
C ALA A 46 -2.48 24.95 13.75
N GLY A 47 -2.96 23.79 13.31
CA GLY A 47 -4.33 23.60 12.79
C GLY A 47 -4.45 23.64 11.26
N ASP A 48 -5.67 23.51 10.73
CA ASP A 48 -5.92 23.43 9.28
C ASP A 48 -5.83 24.79 8.58
N THR A 49 -4.60 25.24 8.33
CA THR A 49 -4.31 26.47 7.59
C THR A 49 -4.11 26.20 6.09
N ALA A 50 -4.38 27.21 5.26
CA ALA A 50 -4.12 27.13 3.82
C ALA A 50 -2.63 26.82 3.52
N ALA A 51 -1.71 27.32 4.34
CA ALA A 51 -0.28 27.05 4.24
C ALA A 51 0.06 25.59 4.54
N ARG A 52 -0.54 24.99 5.59
CA ARG A 52 -0.40 23.55 5.91
C ARG A 52 -0.87 22.68 4.76
N ARG A 53 -2.06 22.97 4.21
CA ARG A 53 -2.60 22.23 3.06
C ARG A 53 -1.69 22.34 1.83
N ALA A 54 -1.18 23.53 1.54
CA ALA A 54 -0.24 23.75 0.43
C ALA A 54 1.11 23.04 0.63
N PHE A 55 1.59 22.92 1.87
CA PHE A 55 2.79 22.15 2.22
C PHE A 55 2.58 20.66 2.02
N VAL A 56 1.50 20.11 2.60
CA VAL A 56 1.15 18.69 2.46
C VAL A 56 0.95 18.32 0.99
N ALA A 57 0.20 19.13 0.23
CA ALA A 57 -0.04 18.89 -1.19
C ALA A 57 1.26 18.84 -2.00
N ARG A 58 2.16 19.82 -1.82
CA ARG A 58 3.47 19.84 -2.48
C ARG A 58 4.38 18.70 -2.03
N ALA A 59 4.34 18.30 -0.77
CA ALA A 59 5.16 17.19 -0.27
C ALA A 59 4.63 15.81 -0.70
N MET A 60 3.34 15.71 -1.05
CA MET A 60 2.72 14.49 -1.55
C MET A 60 3.01 14.21 -3.03
N THR A 61 3.30 15.23 -3.86
CA THR A 61 3.53 15.05 -5.31
C THR A 61 4.74 14.18 -5.65
N GLY A 62 5.78 14.17 -4.81
CA GLY A 62 6.98 13.34 -5.01
C GLY A 62 6.93 11.95 -4.37
N PHE A 63 5.87 11.62 -3.65
CA PHE A 63 5.84 10.45 -2.76
C PHE A 63 5.66 9.12 -3.49
N GLU A 64 5.05 9.11 -4.69
CA GLU A 64 4.72 7.88 -5.41
C GLU A 64 5.95 7.01 -5.77
N ARG A 65 7.18 7.53 -5.67
CA ARG A 65 8.43 6.80 -5.98
C ARG A 65 9.13 6.10 -4.81
N SER A 66 8.63 6.17 -3.57
CA SER A 66 9.39 5.67 -2.41
C SER A 66 9.32 4.13 -2.20
N LEU A 67 10.43 3.54 -1.75
CA LEU A 67 10.67 2.12 -1.45
C LEU A 67 9.57 1.40 -0.64
N LYS A 68 8.73 2.14 0.11
CA LYS A 68 7.58 1.57 0.84
C LYS A 68 6.52 1.00 -0.10
N ALA A 69 6.33 1.59 -1.28
CA ALA A 69 5.48 1.03 -2.33
C ALA A 69 6.05 -0.29 -2.89
N ARG A 70 7.37 -0.47 -2.85
CA ARG A 70 8.06 -1.71 -3.23
C ARG A 70 7.92 -2.81 -2.17
N LEU A 71 7.85 -2.48 -0.89
CA LEU A 71 7.61 -3.46 0.17
C LEU A 71 6.15 -3.96 0.17
N ALA A 72 5.22 -3.13 -0.29
CA ALA A 72 3.84 -3.54 -0.54
C ALA A 72 3.74 -4.70 -1.55
N TRP A 73 4.60 -4.73 -2.57
CA TRP A 73 4.65 -5.83 -3.54
C TRP A 73 4.96 -7.19 -2.91
N LEU A 74 5.65 -7.25 -1.76
CA LEU A 74 5.99 -8.52 -1.11
C LEU A 74 4.76 -9.25 -0.55
N VAL A 75 3.71 -8.51 -0.19
CA VAL A 75 2.41 -9.06 0.23
C VAL A 75 1.70 -9.76 -0.93
N PHE A 76 2.08 -9.48 -2.18
CA PHE A 76 1.56 -10.13 -3.39
C PHE A 76 2.41 -11.33 -3.77
N VAL A 77 3.72 -11.13 -3.85
CA VAL A 77 4.65 -12.19 -4.29
C VAL A 77 4.57 -13.42 -3.38
N LEU A 78 4.42 -13.24 -2.05
CA LEU A 78 4.37 -14.35 -1.10
C LEU A 78 3.16 -15.30 -1.31
N PRO A 79 1.89 -14.83 -1.31
CA PRO A 79 0.75 -15.71 -1.50
C PRO A 79 0.70 -16.29 -2.91
N THR A 80 1.04 -15.53 -3.96
CA THR A 80 1.10 -16.09 -5.32
C THR A 80 2.16 -17.18 -5.42
N ALA A 81 3.36 -16.97 -4.86
CA ALA A 81 4.43 -17.97 -4.83
C ALA A 81 4.04 -19.20 -4.00
N ALA A 82 3.35 -19.02 -2.88
CA ALA A 82 2.85 -20.12 -2.05
C ALA A 82 1.84 -21.00 -2.81
N VAL A 83 0.88 -20.39 -3.53
CA VAL A 83 -0.08 -21.11 -4.37
C VAL A 83 0.64 -21.85 -5.50
N LEU A 84 1.60 -21.20 -6.18
CA LEU A 84 2.39 -21.83 -7.23
C LEU A 84 3.18 -23.03 -6.69
N ALA A 85 3.81 -22.88 -5.53
CA ALA A 85 4.54 -23.94 -4.86
C ALA A 85 3.64 -25.12 -4.50
N ILE A 86 2.43 -24.87 -3.97
CA ILE A 86 1.45 -25.92 -3.67
C ILE A 86 1.02 -26.65 -4.95
N VAL A 87 0.71 -25.91 -6.03
CA VAL A 87 0.32 -26.52 -7.31
C VAL A 87 1.45 -27.42 -7.84
N VAL A 88 2.70 -26.95 -7.83
CA VAL A 88 3.85 -27.75 -8.27
C VAL A 88 4.02 -28.98 -7.36
N LEU A 89 4.04 -28.82 -6.04
CA LEU A 89 4.20 -29.94 -5.08
C LEU A 89 3.11 -31.01 -5.22
N VAL A 90 1.85 -30.60 -5.43
CA VAL A 90 0.72 -31.51 -5.55
C VAL A 90 0.66 -32.16 -6.94
N ASN A 91 1.01 -31.42 -8.00
CA ASN A 91 0.90 -31.86 -9.38
C ASN A 91 2.18 -32.50 -9.94
N TRP A 92 3.30 -32.47 -9.20
CA TRP A 92 4.55 -33.16 -9.56
C TRP A 92 4.56 -34.63 -9.08
N ARG A 93 3.42 -35.29 -9.25
CA ARG A 93 3.27 -36.75 -9.21
C ARG A 93 2.61 -37.21 -10.50
#